data_AF-A0A399ITM4-F1
#
_entry.id   AF-A0A399ITM4-F1
#
_cell.length_a   1.000
_cell.length_b   1.000
_cell.length_c   1.000
_cell.angle_alpha   90.00
_cell.angle_beta   90.00
_cell.angle_gamma   90.00
#
_symmetry.space_group_name_H-M   'P 1'
#
loop_
_entity.id
_entity.type
_entity.pdbx_description
1 polymer ?
#
loop_
_entity_poly.entity_id
_entity_poly.type
_entity_poly.pdbx_seq_one_letter_code
_entity_poly.pdbx_strand_id
1 'polypeptide(L)'
;MASKIKRSQIIRHVVQLISFILLPGLYSMTFSEVKTVYQMIINGNFNFFTALPSLMEFIAIMLLTIVLGRWFCGWICAFGAYNDLIYFISRKVFKIKFRVDEKVDYVLKYVKYIVLVFIIAISWTMGSSILESTSPWDAFGQITDISTIFSSLLIGLIFLILITIGSAFIERFFCRYLCPLGAIFSITSKIGIVKINKPKADCGKCRACTMNCSMGLPLYNVDCVKGGDCINCLKCTEVCYRNNANVNVASRDLDAKLTGSVAMATFLGVYGLTSFAGNAVTKSGISVNSNTIPSSENLENSSSQTYKDGTTAISNAAQNTTSEYKDGTYTGSGTGYRGGTTKVSVTVLDGKISNIKTISNQDTPKFYKRVEGTIIKSIISKQSTSVDTISGATYSSKGIMSAVANALTQAK
;
A
#
# COMPACT_ATOMS: atom_id res chain seq x y z
N MET A 1 23.95 -27.86 -19.25
CA MET A 1 24.30 -26.45 -19.55
C MET A 1 23.44 -25.53 -18.70
N ALA A 2 24.03 -24.90 -17.67
CA ALA A 2 23.34 -23.88 -16.88
C ALA A 2 23.12 -22.66 -17.77
N SER A 3 21.87 -22.39 -18.15
CA SER A 3 21.54 -21.16 -18.87
C SER A 3 21.91 -19.98 -17.98
N LYS A 4 22.91 -19.18 -18.40
CA LYS A 4 23.18 -17.87 -17.78
C LYS A 4 21.83 -17.16 -17.64
N ILE A 5 21.45 -16.84 -16.40
CA ILE A 5 20.26 -16.03 -16.14
C ILE A 5 20.48 -14.72 -16.91
N LYS A 6 19.62 -14.45 -17.91
CA LYS A 6 19.74 -13.25 -18.72
C LYS A 6 19.45 -12.04 -17.82
N ARG A 7 20.13 -10.91 -18.11
CA ARG A 7 20.15 -9.72 -17.24
C ARG A 7 18.75 -9.18 -16.90
N SER A 8 17.76 -9.33 -17.79
CA SER A 8 16.41 -8.81 -17.58
C SER A 8 15.60 -9.56 -16.52
N GLN A 9 15.69 -10.89 -16.40
CA GLN A 9 15.07 -11.61 -15.28
C GLN A 9 15.74 -11.25 -13.93
N ILE A 10 17.05 -10.99 -13.93
CA ILE A 10 17.75 -10.53 -12.71
C ILE A 10 17.19 -9.17 -12.28
N ILE A 11 17.06 -8.22 -13.21
CA ILE A 11 16.48 -6.90 -12.92
C ILE A 11 15.06 -7.05 -12.38
N ARG A 12 14.22 -7.90 -13.01
CA ARG A 12 12.86 -8.18 -12.51
C ARG A 12 12.87 -8.68 -11.08
N HIS A 13 13.71 -9.65 -10.73
CA HIS A 13 13.77 -10.19 -9.37
C HIS A 13 14.32 -9.19 -8.35
N VAL A 14 15.32 -8.38 -8.73
CA VAL A 14 15.83 -7.30 -7.88
C VAL A 14 14.72 -6.29 -7.59
N VAL A 15 13.99 -5.88 -8.63
CA VAL A 15 12.83 -5.00 -8.51
C VAL A 15 11.78 -5.59 -7.57
N GLN A 16 11.39 -6.85 -7.78
CA GLN A 16 10.40 -7.54 -6.95
C GLN A 16 10.83 -7.59 -5.48
N LEU A 17 12.11 -7.84 -5.21
CA LEU A 17 12.67 -7.88 -3.87
C LEU A 17 12.64 -6.49 -3.21
N ILE A 18 13.05 -5.45 -3.95
CA ILE A 18 13.00 -4.07 -3.48
C ILE A 18 11.55 -3.67 -3.17
N SER A 19 10.59 -3.97 -4.06
CA SER A 19 9.18 -3.67 -3.83
C SER A 19 8.61 -4.46 -2.65
N PHE A 20 9.01 -5.72 -2.46
CA PHE A 20 8.58 -6.53 -1.32
C PHE A 20 9.11 -5.98 0.02
N ILE A 21 10.34 -5.45 0.05
CA ILE A 21 10.97 -4.93 1.28
C ILE A 21 10.53 -3.50 1.58
N LEU A 22 10.57 -2.60 0.59
CA LEU A 22 10.32 -1.18 0.78
C LEU A 22 8.83 -0.82 0.75
N LEU A 23 8.03 -1.61 0.05
CA LEU A 23 6.65 -1.26 -0.32
C LEU A 23 5.65 -2.42 -0.11
N PRO A 24 5.70 -3.18 1.01
CA PRO A 24 4.72 -4.25 1.24
C PRO A 24 3.28 -3.70 1.34
N GLY A 25 3.13 -2.50 1.94
CA GLY A 25 1.84 -1.81 2.08
C GLY A 25 1.36 -1.08 0.83
N LEU A 26 2.22 -0.80 -0.14
CA LEU A 26 1.81 -0.16 -1.40
C LEU A 26 0.73 -1.00 -2.10
N TYR A 27 0.86 -2.32 -1.99
CA TYR A 27 -0.07 -3.24 -2.56
C TYR A 27 -1.44 -3.19 -1.86
N SER A 28 -1.47 -3.18 -0.53
CA SER A 28 -2.73 -3.09 0.23
C SER A 28 -3.38 -1.72 0.06
N MET A 29 -2.60 -0.64 -0.08
CA MET A 29 -3.10 0.70 -0.35
C MET A 29 -3.94 0.71 -1.62
N THR A 30 -3.44 0.24 -2.76
CA THR A 30 -4.21 0.23 -4.01
C THR A 30 -5.54 -0.55 -3.89
N PHE A 31 -5.59 -1.63 -3.10
CA PHE A 31 -6.84 -2.36 -2.86
C PHE A 31 -7.78 -1.62 -1.92
N SER A 32 -7.22 -1.03 -0.88
CA SER A 32 -7.95 -0.22 0.09
C SER A 32 -8.59 0.97 -0.62
N GLU A 33 -7.87 1.67 -1.50
CA GLU A 33 -8.41 2.82 -2.24
C GLU A 33 -9.61 2.44 -3.11
N VAL A 34 -9.53 1.33 -3.86
CA VAL A 34 -10.66 0.85 -4.68
C VAL A 34 -11.85 0.48 -3.80
N LYS A 35 -11.59 -0.18 -2.67
CA LYS A 35 -12.61 -0.55 -1.69
C LYS A 35 -13.28 0.69 -1.10
N THR A 36 -12.50 1.70 -0.71
CA THR A 36 -13.00 2.97 -0.14
C THR A 36 -13.91 3.70 -1.13
N VAL A 37 -13.47 3.83 -2.39
CA VAL A 37 -14.29 4.47 -3.45
C VAL A 37 -15.59 3.68 -3.65
N TYR A 38 -15.52 2.35 -3.69
CA TYR A 38 -16.70 1.50 -3.84
C TYR A 38 -17.66 1.60 -2.64
N GLN A 39 -17.15 1.64 -1.41
CA GLN A 39 -17.95 1.83 -0.19
C GLN A 39 -18.64 3.20 -0.16
N MET A 40 -17.95 4.27 -0.59
CA MET A 40 -18.53 5.61 -0.69
C MET A 40 -19.72 5.64 -1.67
N ILE A 41 -19.62 4.87 -2.77
CA ILE A 41 -20.72 4.74 -3.75
C ILE A 41 -21.91 3.99 -3.13
N ILE A 42 -21.68 2.86 -2.46
CA ILE A 42 -22.76 2.07 -1.84
C ILE A 42 -23.46 2.83 -0.73
N ASN A 43 -22.70 3.50 0.14
CA ASN A 43 -23.26 4.17 1.31
C ASN A 43 -23.96 5.50 0.96
N GLY A 44 -23.96 5.91 -0.31
CA GLY A 44 -24.60 7.15 -0.78
C GLY A 44 -23.93 8.45 -0.31
N ASN A 45 -22.80 8.37 0.40
CA ASN A 45 -22.04 9.51 0.92
C ASN A 45 -20.80 9.78 0.03
N PHE A 46 -21.02 9.99 -1.26
CA PHE A 46 -19.94 10.27 -2.19
C PHE A 46 -19.51 11.74 -2.06
N ASN A 47 -18.35 11.96 -1.44
CA ASN A 47 -17.71 13.27 -1.41
C ASN A 47 -16.51 13.27 -2.38
N PHE A 48 -16.61 14.07 -3.44
CA PHE A 48 -15.60 14.10 -4.49
C PHE A 48 -14.22 14.53 -3.98
N PHE A 49 -14.16 15.46 -3.03
CA PHE A 49 -12.90 15.95 -2.49
C PHE A 49 -12.19 14.91 -1.61
N THR A 50 -12.95 14.07 -0.89
CA THR A 50 -12.36 12.99 -0.07
C THR A 50 -11.90 11.82 -0.93
N ALA A 51 -12.62 11.52 -2.02
CA ALA A 51 -12.30 10.43 -2.92
C ALA A 51 -11.18 10.78 -3.93
N LEU A 52 -10.79 12.05 -4.03
CA LEU A 52 -9.89 12.57 -5.07
C LEU A 52 -8.51 11.88 -5.08
N PRO A 53 -7.81 11.71 -3.94
CA PRO A 53 -6.52 11.01 -3.93
C PRO A 53 -6.63 9.55 -4.40
N SER A 54 -7.60 8.82 -3.86
CA SER A 54 -7.89 7.41 -4.18
C SER A 54 -8.23 7.23 -5.66
N LEU A 55 -9.06 8.12 -6.20
CA LEU A 55 -9.48 8.10 -7.60
C LEU A 55 -8.32 8.43 -8.53
N MET A 56 -7.48 9.41 -8.19
CA MET A 56 -6.30 9.75 -8.97
C MET A 56 -5.30 8.59 -9.04
N GLU A 57 -5.05 7.90 -7.93
CA GLU A 57 -4.19 6.71 -7.93
C GLU A 57 -4.81 5.59 -8.78
N PHE A 58 -6.09 5.30 -8.60
CA PHE A 58 -6.79 4.27 -9.37
C PHE A 58 -6.75 4.54 -10.88
N ILE A 59 -7.06 5.78 -11.29
CA ILE A 59 -7.01 6.20 -12.69
C ILE A 59 -5.59 6.07 -13.22
N ALA A 60 -4.58 6.52 -12.46
CA ALA A 60 -3.20 6.46 -12.91
C ALA A 60 -2.71 5.02 -13.11
N ILE A 61 -3.07 4.10 -12.20
CA ILE A 61 -2.75 2.67 -12.32
C ILE A 61 -3.51 2.04 -13.49
N MET A 62 -4.78 2.43 -13.73
CA MET A 62 -5.53 1.96 -14.88
C MET A 62 -4.94 2.44 -16.20
N LEU A 63 -4.58 3.72 -16.32
CA LEU A 63 -3.91 4.27 -17.50
C LEU A 63 -2.57 3.55 -17.75
N LEU A 64 -1.78 3.34 -16.70
CA LEU A 64 -0.54 2.59 -16.81
C LEU A 64 -0.80 1.14 -17.26
N THR A 65 -1.86 0.51 -16.76
CA THR A 65 -2.26 -0.86 -17.14
C THR A 65 -2.74 -0.91 -18.60
N ILE A 66 -3.37 0.15 -19.12
CA ILE A 66 -3.73 0.27 -20.53
C ILE A 66 -2.49 0.42 -21.40
N VAL A 67 -1.48 1.18 -20.97
CA VAL A 67 -0.26 1.35 -21.75
C VAL A 67 0.59 0.08 -21.71
N LEU A 68 0.89 -0.42 -20.51
CA LEU A 68 1.88 -1.47 -20.27
C LEU A 68 1.30 -2.88 -20.09
N GLY A 69 -0.03 -3.03 -20.11
CA GLY A 69 -0.70 -4.28 -19.74
C GLY A 69 -0.59 -4.57 -18.23
N ARG A 70 -0.61 -5.84 -17.85
CA ARG A 70 -0.49 -6.28 -16.43
C ARG A 70 0.94 -6.28 -15.91
N TRP A 71 1.75 -5.33 -16.34
CA TRP A 71 3.16 -5.23 -15.98
C TRP A 71 3.36 -5.08 -14.46
N PHE A 72 2.50 -4.31 -13.78
CA PHE A 72 2.49 -4.17 -12.32
C PHE A 72 2.47 -5.52 -11.60
N CYS A 73 1.61 -6.46 -12.03
CA CYS A 73 1.54 -7.80 -11.44
C CYS A 73 2.85 -8.58 -11.60
N GLY A 74 3.57 -8.40 -12.72
CA GLY A 74 4.81 -9.12 -13.02
C GLY A 74 6.04 -8.58 -12.32
N TRP A 75 6.09 -7.26 -12.08
CA TRP A 75 7.29 -6.55 -11.66
C TRP A 75 7.20 -6.00 -10.24
N ILE A 76 6.10 -5.34 -9.88
CA ILE A 76 6.02 -4.55 -8.63
C ILE A 76 5.23 -5.25 -7.53
N CYS A 77 4.18 -5.97 -7.90
CA CYS A 77 3.26 -6.59 -6.95
C CYS A 77 4.00 -7.50 -5.93
N ALA A 78 4.01 -7.10 -4.66
CA ALA A 78 4.65 -7.81 -3.56
C ALA A 78 4.07 -9.23 -3.38
N PHE A 79 2.75 -9.39 -3.51
CA PHE A 79 2.11 -10.70 -3.43
C PHE A 79 2.47 -11.62 -4.62
N GLY A 80 2.66 -11.02 -5.80
CA GLY A 80 3.15 -11.73 -6.99
C GLY A 80 4.60 -12.19 -6.81
N ALA A 81 5.44 -11.33 -6.23
CA ALA A 81 6.82 -11.67 -5.87
C ALA A 81 6.87 -12.79 -4.80
N TYR A 82 6.01 -12.72 -3.79
CA TYR A 82 5.84 -13.77 -2.80
C TYR A 82 5.52 -15.13 -3.44
N ASN A 83 4.53 -15.19 -4.34
CA ASN A 83 4.18 -16.42 -5.04
C ASN A 83 5.33 -16.92 -5.94
N ASP A 84 6.05 -16.04 -6.62
CA ASP A 84 7.23 -16.39 -7.42
C ASP A 84 8.34 -17.01 -6.54
N LEU A 85 8.56 -16.44 -5.35
CA LEU A 85 9.55 -16.91 -4.39
C LEU A 85 9.19 -18.30 -3.84
N ILE A 86 7.95 -18.52 -3.41
CA ILE A 86 7.49 -19.83 -2.92
C ILE A 86 7.62 -20.90 -4.01
N TYR A 87 7.24 -20.58 -5.25
CA TYR A 87 7.40 -21.52 -6.37
C TYR A 87 8.88 -21.83 -6.65
N PHE A 88 9.76 -20.83 -6.57
CA PHE A 88 11.20 -21.01 -6.74
C PHE A 88 11.80 -21.91 -5.64
N ILE A 89 11.44 -21.67 -4.38
CA ILE A 89 11.85 -22.48 -3.23
C ILE A 89 11.33 -23.92 -3.39
N SER A 90 10.06 -24.09 -3.73
CA SER A 90 9.44 -25.39 -3.98
C SER A 90 10.20 -26.20 -5.04
N ARG A 91 10.50 -25.58 -6.19
CA ARG A 91 11.24 -26.22 -7.28
C ARG A 91 12.69 -26.55 -6.93
N LYS A 92 13.35 -25.72 -6.12
CA LYS A 92 14.78 -25.87 -5.81
C LYS A 92 15.03 -26.79 -4.61
N VAL A 93 14.23 -26.66 -3.56
CA VAL A 93 14.36 -27.40 -2.30
C VAL A 93 13.57 -28.71 -2.38
N PHE A 94 12.26 -28.62 -2.66
CA PHE A 94 11.36 -29.77 -2.63
C PHE A 94 11.27 -30.52 -3.97
N LYS A 95 11.86 -29.97 -5.04
CA LYS A 95 11.91 -30.55 -6.41
C LYS A 95 10.54 -30.94 -6.97
N ILE A 96 9.47 -30.31 -6.49
CA ILE A 96 8.10 -30.56 -6.93
C ILE A 96 7.97 -30.11 -8.39
N LYS A 97 7.51 -31.02 -9.26
CA LYS A 97 7.28 -30.78 -10.69
C LYS A 97 5.84 -31.08 -11.03
N PHE A 98 4.93 -30.28 -10.48
CA PHE A 98 3.52 -30.34 -10.84
C PHE A 98 3.22 -29.39 -12.00
N ARG A 99 2.43 -29.84 -12.97
CA ARG A 99 1.90 -29.01 -14.05
C ARG A 99 0.43 -29.34 -14.26
N VAL A 100 -0.37 -28.29 -14.36
CA VAL A 100 -1.79 -28.37 -14.65
C VAL A 100 -1.97 -28.59 -16.15
N ASP A 101 -2.92 -29.43 -16.53
CA ASP A 101 -3.33 -29.62 -17.92
C ASP A 101 -3.83 -28.30 -18.54
N GLU A 102 -3.57 -28.09 -19.83
CA GLU A 102 -3.92 -26.83 -20.52
C GLU A 102 -5.42 -26.53 -20.49
N LYS A 103 -6.28 -27.55 -20.55
CA LYS A 103 -7.75 -27.37 -20.52
C LYS A 103 -8.22 -26.98 -19.13
N VAL A 104 -7.72 -27.66 -18.11
CA VAL A 104 -8.05 -27.38 -16.71
C VAL A 104 -7.59 -25.98 -16.34
N ASP A 105 -6.37 -25.63 -16.74
CA ASP A 105 -5.83 -24.30 -16.52
C ASP A 105 -6.69 -23.19 -17.18
N TYR A 106 -7.13 -23.42 -18.41
CA TYR A 106 -8.00 -22.46 -19.11
C TYR A 106 -9.29 -22.19 -18.34
N VAL A 107 -9.93 -23.23 -17.79
CA VAL A 107 -11.16 -23.10 -16.98
C VAL A 107 -10.86 -22.43 -15.65
N LEU A 108 -9.81 -22.83 -14.94
CA LEU A 108 -9.44 -22.28 -13.63
C LEU A 108 -9.10 -20.78 -13.70
N LYS A 109 -8.58 -20.29 -14.83
CA LYS A 109 -8.35 -18.85 -15.04
C LYS A 109 -9.63 -18.01 -14.99
N TYR A 110 -10.81 -18.61 -15.22
CA TYR A 110 -12.08 -17.89 -15.10
C TYR A 110 -12.56 -17.74 -13.65
N VAL A 111 -12.04 -18.54 -12.71
CA VAL A 111 -12.42 -18.48 -11.29
C VAL A 111 -12.19 -17.09 -10.70
N LYS A 112 -11.14 -16.37 -11.12
CA LYS A 112 -10.88 -15.01 -10.63
C LYS A 112 -12.00 -14.02 -10.94
N TYR A 113 -12.75 -14.23 -12.03
CA TYR A 113 -13.92 -13.40 -12.37
C TYR A 113 -15.12 -13.78 -11.51
N ILE A 114 -15.29 -15.07 -11.19
CA ILE A 114 -16.32 -15.54 -10.26
C ILE A 114 -16.05 -14.93 -8.87
N VAL A 115 -14.79 -14.98 -8.40
CA VAL A 115 -14.37 -14.36 -7.14
C VAL A 115 -14.63 -12.85 -7.16
N LEU A 116 -14.33 -12.15 -8.26
CA LEU A 116 -14.62 -10.73 -8.41
C LEU A 116 -16.13 -10.43 -8.26
N VAL A 117 -16.98 -11.15 -8.99
CA VAL A 117 -18.45 -10.98 -8.91
C VAL A 117 -18.97 -11.30 -7.52
N PHE A 118 -18.45 -12.36 -6.89
CA PHE A 118 -18.81 -12.75 -5.53
C PHE A 118 -18.46 -11.66 -4.50
N ILE A 119 -17.26 -11.07 -4.60
CA ILE A 119 -16.85 -9.96 -3.73
C ILE A 119 -17.78 -8.76 -3.92
N ILE A 120 -18.09 -8.39 -5.16
CA ILE A 120 -19.01 -7.28 -5.47
C ILE A 120 -20.40 -7.54 -4.88
N ALA A 121 -20.94 -8.76 -5.07
CA ALA A 121 -22.25 -9.14 -4.58
C ALA A 121 -22.34 -9.14 -3.05
N ILE A 122 -21.37 -9.73 -2.35
CA ILE A 122 -21.33 -9.72 -0.87
C ILE A 122 -21.20 -8.29 -0.34
N SER A 123 -20.33 -7.49 -0.97
CA SER A 123 -20.14 -6.11 -0.54
C SER A 123 -21.41 -5.28 -0.68
N TRP A 124 -22.30 -5.64 -1.63
CA TRP A 124 -23.58 -4.97 -1.82
C TRP A 124 -24.66 -5.44 -0.84
N THR A 125 -24.69 -6.73 -0.48
CA THR A 125 -25.76 -7.30 0.37
C THR A 125 -25.50 -7.21 1.87
N MET A 126 -24.25 -7.40 2.32
CA MET A 126 -23.90 -7.53 3.74
C MET A 126 -23.09 -6.34 4.29
N GLY A 127 -22.80 -5.34 3.45
CA GLY A 127 -21.86 -4.28 3.78
C GLY A 127 -20.41 -4.76 3.87
N SER A 128 -19.51 -3.90 4.33
CA SER A 128 -18.05 -4.13 4.25
C SER A 128 -17.40 -4.76 5.48
N SER A 129 -18.15 -4.94 6.56
CA SER A 129 -17.61 -5.35 7.87
C SER A 129 -17.01 -6.77 7.86
N ILE A 130 -17.52 -7.67 7.02
CA ILE A 130 -17.02 -9.06 6.91
C ILE A 130 -15.73 -9.14 6.08
N LEU A 131 -15.56 -8.21 5.13
CA LEU A 131 -14.42 -8.21 4.20
C LEU A 131 -13.13 -7.67 4.84
N GLU A 132 -13.22 -6.95 5.95
CA GLU A 132 -12.08 -6.35 6.66
C GLU A 132 -11.26 -7.36 7.46
N SER A 133 -11.88 -8.42 8.00
CA SER A 133 -11.17 -9.45 8.78
C SER A 133 -10.87 -10.73 7.99
N THR A 134 -11.50 -10.89 6.83
CA THR A 134 -11.44 -12.13 6.02
C THR A 134 -10.40 -12.06 4.90
N SER A 135 -9.91 -10.85 4.58
CA SER A 135 -9.03 -10.62 3.44
C SER A 135 -7.63 -11.24 3.67
N PRO A 136 -7.15 -12.14 2.78
CA PRO A 136 -5.81 -12.72 2.90
C PRO A 136 -4.68 -11.68 2.74
N TRP A 137 -5.03 -10.52 2.17
CA TRP A 137 -4.12 -9.43 1.88
C TRP A 137 -3.76 -8.65 3.13
N ASP A 138 -4.75 -8.42 3.99
CA ASP A 138 -4.54 -7.73 5.26
C ASP A 138 -3.68 -8.60 6.18
N ALA A 139 -3.81 -9.93 6.09
CA ALA A 139 -2.95 -10.89 6.79
C ALA A 139 -1.51 -10.86 6.26
N PHE A 140 -1.34 -10.73 4.93
CA PHE A 140 -0.03 -10.59 4.33
C PHE A 140 0.65 -9.26 4.69
N GLY A 141 -0.10 -8.16 4.69
CA GLY A 141 0.41 -6.82 5.00
C GLY A 141 0.84 -6.66 6.46
N GLN A 142 0.17 -7.37 7.38
CA GLN A 142 0.45 -7.34 8.82
C GLN A 142 1.41 -8.45 9.28
N ILE A 143 2.09 -9.15 8.37
CA ILE A 143 2.94 -10.31 8.71
C ILE A 143 4.08 -9.99 9.71
N THR A 144 4.40 -8.70 9.89
CA THR A 144 5.37 -8.21 10.87
C THR A 144 4.83 -8.15 12.30
N ASP A 145 3.51 -8.03 12.47
CA ASP A 145 2.83 -7.91 13.77
C ASP A 145 2.08 -9.21 14.10
N ILE A 146 2.80 -10.16 14.69
CA ILE A 146 2.30 -11.52 14.92
C ILE A 146 1.07 -11.54 15.86
N SER A 147 0.98 -10.63 16.83
CA SER A 147 -0.09 -10.60 17.84
C SER A 147 -1.47 -10.22 17.27
N THR A 148 -1.53 -9.34 16.28
CA THR A 148 -2.79 -8.89 15.64
C THR A 148 -3.34 -9.96 14.68
N ILE A 149 -2.46 -10.73 14.03
CA ILE A 149 -2.86 -11.80 13.10
C ILE A 149 -3.63 -12.92 13.82
N PHE A 150 -3.13 -13.39 14.96
CA PHE A 150 -3.74 -14.50 15.70
C PHE A 150 -5.06 -14.15 16.39
N SER A 151 -5.27 -12.87 16.71
CA SER A 151 -6.46 -12.40 17.45
C SER A 151 -7.59 -11.92 16.54
N SER A 152 -7.29 -11.27 15.41
CA SER A 152 -8.30 -10.59 14.58
C SER A 152 -8.44 -11.12 13.15
N LEU A 153 -7.46 -11.91 12.66
CA LEU A 153 -7.31 -12.24 11.24
C LEU A 153 -7.11 -13.74 10.95
N LEU A 154 -7.64 -14.60 11.81
CA LEU A 154 -7.49 -16.06 11.69
C LEU A 154 -7.97 -16.60 10.34
N ILE A 155 -9.10 -16.09 9.83
CA ILE A 155 -9.65 -16.52 8.54
C ILE A 155 -8.69 -16.10 7.41
N GLY A 156 -8.23 -14.84 7.40
CA GLY A 156 -7.26 -14.35 6.42
C GLY A 156 -5.94 -15.16 6.42
N LEU A 157 -5.46 -15.55 7.60
CA LEU A 157 -4.26 -16.40 7.75
C LEU A 157 -4.47 -17.81 7.16
N ILE A 158 -5.62 -18.44 7.41
CA ILE A 158 -5.95 -19.77 6.85
C ILE A 158 -5.94 -19.71 5.32
N PHE A 159 -6.58 -18.69 4.74
CA PHE A 159 -6.56 -18.50 3.29
C PHE A 159 -5.16 -18.24 2.76
N LEU A 160 -4.35 -17.44 3.46
CA LEU A 160 -2.97 -17.18 3.07
C LEU A 160 -2.15 -18.48 3.04
N ILE A 161 -2.25 -19.32 4.06
CA ILE A 161 -1.58 -20.64 4.11
C ILE A 161 -2.04 -21.52 2.95
N LEU A 162 -3.35 -21.58 2.67
CA LEU A 162 -3.89 -22.34 1.54
C LEU A 162 -3.32 -21.86 0.20
N ILE A 163 -3.22 -20.54 0.03
CA ILE A 163 -2.61 -19.91 -1.15
C ILE A 163 -1.12 -20.25 -1.24
N THR A 164 -0.38 -20.20 -0.13
CA THR A 164 1.04 -20.56 -0.07
C THR A 164 1.25 -22.00 -0.54
N ILE A 165 0.44 -22.93 -0.03
CA ILE A 165 0.46 -24.34 -0.45
C ILE A 165 0.20 -24.44 -1.95
N GLY A 166 -0.87 -23.81 -2.47
CA GLY A 166 -1.17 -23.79 -3.90
C GLY A 166 -0.03 -23.23 -4.76
N SER A 167 0.62 -22.16 -4.29
CA SER A 167 1.75 -21.50 -4.99
C SER A 167 3.02 -22.35 -5.03
N ALA A 168 3.18 -23.31 -4.10
CA ALA A 168 4.27 -24.28 -4.14
C ALA A 168 4.13 -25.26 -5.31
N PHE A 169 2.89 -25.60 -5.71
CA PHE A 169 2.62 -26.50 -6.84
C PHE A 169 2.52 -25.77 -8.17
N ILE A 170 1.90 -24.58 -8.18
CA ILE A 170 1.56 -23.85 -9.40
C ILE A 170 2.18 -22.45 -9.35
N GLU A 171 3.01 -22.13 -10.35
CA GLU A 171 3.63 -20.79 -10.48
C GLU A 171 2.52 -19.73 -10.50
N ARG A 172 2.57 -18.79 -9.55
CA ARG A 172 1.60 -17.69 -9.39
C ARG A 172 0.13 -18.15 -9.25
N PHE A 173 -0.10 -19.23 -8.52
CA PHE A 173 -1.43 -19.80 -8.25
C PHE A 173 -2.51 -18.74 -8.00
N PHE A 174 -2.27 -17.85 -7.03
CA PHE A 174 -3.25 -16.83 -6.67
C PHE A 174 -3.50 -15.80 -7.78
N CYS A 175 -2.45 -15.24 -8.37
CA CYS A 175 -2.58 -14.24 -9.45
C CYS A 175 -3.23 -14.80 -10.71
N ARG A 176 -3.17 -16.13 -10.89
CA ARG A 176 -3.72 -16.85 -12.02
C ARG A 176 -5.19 -17.21 -11.85
N TYR A 177 -5.62 -17.57 -10.63
CA TYR A 177 -6.97 -18.14 -10.41
C TYR A 177 -7.85 -17.40 -9.41
N LEU A 178 -7.31 -16.63 -8.46
CA LEU A 178 -8.09 -16.08 -7.34
C LEU A 178 -8.05 -14.56 -7.22
N CYS A 179 -7.07 -13.89 -7.85
CA CYS A 179 -6.86 -12.46 -7.67
C CYS A 179 -7.95 -11.60 -8.34
N PRO A 180 -8.81 -10.89 -7.57
CA PRO A 180 -9.89 -10.08 -8.14
C PRO A 180 -9.34 -8.85 -8.90
N LEU A 181 -8.32 -8.17 -8.37
CA LEU A 181 -7.65 -7.09 -9.11
C LEU A 181 -6.97 -7.60 -10.38
N GLY A 182 -6.44 -8.82 -10.33
CA GLY A 182 -5.92 -9.52 -11.49
C GLY A 182 -6.99 -9.79 -12.55
N ALA A 183 -8.25 -9.95 -12.16
CA ALA A 183 -9.39 -10.04 -13.07
C ALA A 183 -9.66 -8.68 -13.74
N ILE A 184 -9.73 -7.59 -12.95
CA ILE A 184 -9.94 -6.23 -13.47
C ILE A 184 -8.82 -5.87 -14.45
N PHE A 185 -7.56 -5.99 -14.04
CA PHE A 185 -6.43 -5.69 -14.93
C PHE A 185 -6.34 -6.63 -16.14
N SER A 186 -6.89 -7.85 -16.06
CA SER A 186 -6.99 -8.76 -17.21
C SER A 186 -8.05 -8.35 -18.23
N ILE A 187 -9.05 -7.56 -17.82
CA ILE A 187 -10.02 -6.97 -18.74
C ILE A 187 -9.38 -5.72 -19.37
N THR A 188 -8.83 -4.84 -18.53
CA THR A 188 -8.20 -3.58 -18.97
C THR A 188 -7.01 -3.80 -19.89
N SER A 189 -6.18 -4.82 -19.64
CA SER A 189 -4.98 -5.07 -20.46
C SER A 189 -5.24 -5.66 -21.84
N LYS A 190 -6.49 -6.03 -22.19
CA LYS A 190 -6.81 -6.49 -23.56
C LYS A 190 -6.57 -5.40 -24.61
N ILE A 191 -6.81 -4.14 -24.24
CA ILE A 191 -6.50 -2.94 -25.04
C ILE A 191 -5.04 -2.47 -24.88
N GLY A 192 -4.22 -3.25 -24.17
CA GLY A 192 -2.81 -2.99 -23.91
C GLY A 192 -2.01 -2.62 -25.16
N ILE A 193 -1.20 -1.55 -25.10
CA ILE A 193 -0.32 -1.17 -26.23
C ILE A 193 0.90 -2.10 -26.30
N VAL A 194 1.50 -2.41 -25.13
CA VAL A 194 2.66 -3.30 -25.04
C VAL A 194 2.21 -4.76 -25.11
N LYS A 195 2.62 -5.46 -26.19
CA LYS A 195 2.32 -6.88 -26.41
C LYS A 195 3.59 -7.66 -26.73
N ILE A 196 3.55 -8.96 -26.51
CA ILE A 196 4.63 -9.86 -26.91
C ILE A 196 4.31 -10.36 -28.32
N ASN A 197 5.18 -10.04 -29.27
CA ASN A 197 5.11 -10.52 -30.64
C ASN A 197 6.02 -11.73 -30.81
N LYS A 198 5.50 -12.78 -31.45
CA LYS A 198 6.19 -14.04 -31.68
C LYS A 198 5.64 -14.68 -32.96
N PRO A 199 6.10 -14.24 -34.14
CA PRO A 199 5.68 -14.79 -35.44
C PRO A 199 5.76 -16.32 -35.49
N LYS A 200 4.69 -16.99 -35.90
CA LYS A 200 4.68 -18.47 -36.04
C LYS A 200 5.65 -18.96 -37.12
N ALA A 201 5.85 -18.19 -38.18
CA ALA A 201 6.74 -18.53 -39.30
C ALA A 201 8.16 -18.89 -38.81
N ASP A 202 8.68 -18.13 -37.86
CA ASP A 202 10.03 -18.32 -37.31
C ASP A 202 10.06 -19.27 -36.10
N CYS A 203 8.89 -19.76 -35.65
CA CYS A 203 8.74 -20.62 -34.48
C CYS A 203 8.87 -22.11 -34.84
N GLY A 204 9.73 -22.83 -34.10
CA GLY A 204 9.83 -24.30 -34.19
C GLY A 204 8.93 -25.05 -33.20
N LYS A 205 9.04 -26.38 -33.17
CA LYS A 205 8.28 -27.29 -32.29
C LYS A 205 8.71 -27.29 -30.81
N CYS A 206 9.67 -26.45 -30.40
CA CYS A 206 10.35 -26.56 -29.10
C CYS A 206 9.48 -26.23 -27.86
N ARG A 207 8.35 -25.52 -28.03
CA ARG A 207 7.43 -25.08 -26.96
C ARG A 207 8.09 -24.37 -25.75
N ALA A 208 9.34 -23.91 -25.87
CA ALA A 208 10.13 -23.38 -24.75
C ALA A 208 9.46 -22.16 -24.06
N CYS A 209 8.86 -21.27 -24.86
CA CYS A 209 8.14 -20.10 -24.35
C CYS A 209 6.91 -20.50 -23.52
N THR A 210 6.11 -21.46 -24.00
CA THR A 210 4.92 -21.97 -23.29
C THR A 210 5.31 -22.66 -22.00
N MET A 211 6.35 -23.50 -22.05
CA MET A 211 6.81 -24.31 -20.91
C MET A 211 7.39 -23.50 -19.75
N ASN A 212 7.80 -22.26 -20.02
CA ASN A 212 8.36 -21.34 -19.04
C ASN A 212 7.49 -20.11 -18.78
N CYS A 213 6.27 -20.05 -19.34
CA CYS A 213 5.35 -18.94 -19.09
C CYS A 213 4.82 -18.99 -17.65
N SER A 214 5.08 -17.93 -16.86
CA SER A 214 4.61 -17.86 -15.47
C SER A 214 3.09 -17.89 -15.31
N MET A 215 2.34 -17.49 -16.35
CA MET A 215 0.87 -17.54 -16.38
C MET A 215 0.33 -18.74 -17.18
N GLY A 216 1.22 -19.63 -17.63
CA GLY A 216 0.92 -20.80 -18.46
C GLY A 216 0.04 -20.48 -19.67
N LEU A 217 0.45 -19.50 -20.47
CA LEU A 217 -0.22 -19.17 -21.73
C LEU A 217 0.25 -20.13 -22.85
N PRO A 218 -0.66 -20.60 -23.73
CA PRO A 218 -0.30 -21.45 -24.87
C PRO A 218 0.38 -20.65 -25.98
N LEU A 219 1.60 -20.16 -25.73
CA LEU A 219 2.38 -19.33 -26.64
C LEU A 219 2.82 -20.03 -27.94
N TYR A 220 2.55 -21.33 -28.12
CA TYR A 220 2.90 -22.07 -29.33
C TYR A 220 1.91 -21.85 -30.48
N ASN A 221 0.67 -21.43 -30.18
CA ASN A 221 -0.40 -21.30 -31.18
C ASN A 221 -0.81 -19.83 -31.43
N VAL A 222 0.01 -18.87 -31.04
CA VAL A 222 -0.32 -17.43 -31.21
C VAL A 222 0.87 -16.69 -31.81
N ASP A 223 0.58 -15.81 -32.78
CA ASP A 223 1.56 -14.90 -33.38
C ASP A 223 1.81 -13.68 -32.48
N CYS A 224 0.77 -13.21 -31.79
CA CYS A 224 0.85 -12.11 -30.85
C CYS A 224 0.02 -12.44 -29.61
N VAL A 225 0.56 -12.15 -28.43
CA VAL A 225 -0.13 -12.36 -27.15
C VAL A 225 -1.16 -11.25 -26.95
N LYS A 226 -2.38 -11.48 -27.46
CA LYS A 226 -3.51 -10.54 -27.34
C LYS A 226 -4.36 -10.75 -26.08
N GLY A 227 -4.12 -11.81 -25.31
CA GLY A 227 -4.87 -12.10 -24.09
C GLY A 227 -4.44 -11.20 -22.92
N GLY A 228 -5.41 -10.75 -22.12
CA GLY A 228 -5.16 -9.94 -20.92
C GLY A 228 -4.55 -10.70 -19.74
N ASP A 229 -4.27 -12.00 -19.89
CA ASP A 229 -3.60 -12.79 -18.85
C ASP A 229 -2.08 -12.60 -18.83
N CYS A 230 -1.48 -12.01 -19.87
CA CYS A 230 -0.04 -11.80 -19.93
C CYS A 230 0.38 -10.67 -18.97
N ILE A 231 1.28 -10.99 -18.03
CA ILE A 231 1.82 -10.05 -17.05
C ILE A 231 3.09 -9.33 -17.52
N ASN A 232 3.44 -9.45 -18.81
CA ASN A 232 4.64 -8.84 -19.40
C ASN A 232 5.91 -9.07 -18.58
N CYS A 233 6.09 -10.30 -18.08
CA CYS A 233 7.25 -10.70 -17.26
C CYS A 233 8.52 -11.03 -18.07
N LEU A 234 8.42 -11.04 -19.41
CA LEU A 234 9.52 -11.21 -20.37
C LEU A 234 10.28 -12.56 -20.33
N LYS A 235 9.92 -13.48 -19.43
CA LYS A 235 10.53 -14.82 -19.31
C LYS A 235 10.52 -15.62 -20.63
N CYS A 236 9.49 -15.44 -21.46
CA CYS A 236 9.38 -16.10 -22.77
C CYS A 236 10.33 -15.54 -23.84
N THR A 237 10.67 -14.25 -23.77
CA THR A 237 11.65 -13.60 -24.67
C THR A 237 13.07 -14.08 -24.37
N GLU A 238 13.36 -14.32 -23.09
CA GLU A 238 14.67 -14.73 -22.63
C GLU A 238 14.98 -16.20 -22.93
N VAL A 239 14.00 -17.08 -22.78
CA VAL A 239 14.18 -18.52 -23.03
C VAL A 239 14.14 -18.88 -24.52
N CYS A 240 13.76 -17.94 -25.39
CA CYS A 240 13.68 -18.20 -26.82
C CYS A 240 15.09 -18.33 -27.42
N TYR A 241 15.50 -19.56 -27.75
CA TYR A 241 16.79 -19.84 -28.40
C TYR A 241 16.92 -19.24 -29.81
N ARG A 242 15.78 -18.94 -30.46
CA ARG A 242 15.73 -18.36 -31.81
C ARG A 242 15.60 -16.84 -31.81
N ASN A 243 15.57 -16.18 -30.64
CA ASN A 243 15.30 -14.74 -30.50
C ASN A 243 14.05 -14.23 -31.27
N ASN A 244 13.05 -15.10 -31.46
CA ASN A 244 11.82 -14.80 -32.18
C ASN A 244 10.75 -14.09 -31.32
N ALA A 245 10.89 -14.12 -29.99
CA ALA A 245 9.93 -13.52 -29.08
C ALA A 245 10.42 -12.12 -28.68
N ASN A 246 9.73 -11.08 -29.15
CA ASN A 246 10.09 -9.68 -28.96
C ASN A 246 8.95 -8.90 -28.29
N VAL A 247 9.32 -7.79 -27.65
CA VAL A 247 8.35 -6.85 -27.07
C VAL A 247 7.98 -5.84 -28.15
N ASN A 248 6.69 -5.72 -28.42
CA ASN A 248 6.15 -4.81 -29.40
C ASN A 248 5.38 -3.70 -28.69
N VAL A 249 5.68 -2.45 -29.03
CA VAL A 249 4.95 -1.25 -28.57
C VAL A 249 4.41 -0.56 -29.80
N ALA A 250 3.08 -0.51 -29.93
CA ALA A 250 2.41 0.17 -31.05
C ALA A 250 3.00 -0.20 -32.43
N SER A 251 3.23 -1.50 -32.68
CA SER A 251 3.79 -2.06 -33.93
C SER A 251 5.29 -1.84 -34.15
N ARG A 252 6.04 -1.30 -33.19
CA ARG A 252 7.51 -1.27 -33.22
C ARG A 252 8.10 -2.26 -32.21
N ASP A 253 9.10 -3.01 -32.62
CA ASP A 253 9.83 -3.91 -31.72
C ASP A 253 10.84 -3.09 -30.90
N LEU A 254 10.76 -3.19 -29.57
CA LEU A 254 11.68 -2.54 -28.65
C LEU A 254 12.48 -3.56 -27.85
N ASP A 255 13.67 -3.14 -27.39
CA ASP A 255 14.42 -3.94 -26.42
C ASP A 255 13.58 -4.08 -25.14
N ALA A 256 13.42 -5.34 -24.74
CA ALA A 256 12.66 -5.75 -23.58
C ALA A 256 13.16 -5.06 -22.28
N LYS A 257 14.45 -4.69 -22.23
CA LYS A 257 15.07 -3.95 -21.11
C LYS A 257 14.56 -2.52 -21.01
N LEU A 258 14.53 -1.80 -22.13
CA LEU A 258 14.12 -0.40 -22.16
C LEU A 258 12.66 -0.26 -21.73
N THR A 259 11.80 -1.18 -22.19
CA THR A 259 10.39 -1.22 -21.81
C THR A 259 10.21 -1.45 -20.30
N GLY A 260 10.99 -2.36 -19.71
CA GLY A 260 10.93 -2.64 -18.26
C GLY A 260 11.42 -1.50 -17.39
N SER A 261 12.50 -0.82 -17.78
CA SER A 261 13.05 0.32 -17.04
C SER A 261 12.17 1.57 -17.11
N VAL A 262 11.64 1.88 -18.30
CA VAL A 262 10.71 3.01 -18.48
C VAL A 262 9.44 2.78 -17.68
N ALA A 263 8.86 1.59 -17.75
CA ALA A 263 7.68 1.22 -16.97
C ALA A 263 7.84 1.45 -15.46
N MET A 264 9.00 1.07 -14.92
CA MET A 264 9.33 1.28 -13.51
C MET A 264 9.45 2.76 -13.16
N ALA A 265 10.19 3.53 -13.96
CA ALA A 265 10.36 4.96 -13.74
C ALA A 265 9.02 5.70 -13.81
N THR A 266 8.15 5.33 -14.76
CA THR A 266 6.80 5.89 -14.87
C THR A 266 5.95 5.57 -13.65
N PHE A 267 5.96 4.31 -13.18
CA PHE A 267 5.17 3.93 -12.01
C PHE A 267 5.64 4.64 -10.73
N LEU A 268 6.95 4.69 -10.48
CA LEU A 268 7.51 5.39 -9.32
C LEU A 268 7.28 6.91 -9.40
N GLY A 269 7.35 7.47 -10.61
CA GLY A 269 7.04 8.88 -10.85
C GLY A 269 5.57 9.20 -10.55
N VAL A 270 4.65 8.38 -11.06
CA VAL A 270 3.21 8.50 -10.78
C VAL A 270 2.93 8.38 -9.29
N TYR A 271 3.48 7.37 -8.62
CA TYR A 271 3.29 7.18 -7.18
C TYR A 271 3.89 8.32 -6.34
N GLY A 272 5.08 8.81 -6.72
CA GLY A 272 5.70 9.97 -6.08
C GLY A 272 4.85 11.23 -6.25
N LEU A 273 4.27 11.43 -7.43
CA LEU A 273 3.38 12.56 -7.73
C LEU A 273 2.08 12.48 -6.94
N THR A 274 1.43 11.31 -6.85
CA THR A 274 0.19 11.14 -6.07
C THR A 274 0.44 11.36 -4.58
N SER A 275 1.55 10.83 -4.05
CA SER A 275 1.95 11.01 -2.65
C SER A 275 2.27 12.48 -2.33
N PHE A 276 2.93 13.19 -3.26
CA PHE A 276 3.22 14.62 -3.12
C PHE A 276 1.94 15.46 -3.19
N ALA A 277 1.05 15.16 -4.14
CA ALA A 277 -0.23 15.85 -4.29
C ALA A 277 -1.13 15.65 -3.06
N GLY A 278 -1.21 14.44 -2.51
CA GLY A 278 -1.93 14.17 -1.26
C GLY A 278 -1.40 15.03 -0.10
N ASN A 279 -0.08 15.09 0.08
CA ASN A 279 0.53 15.93 1.11
C ASN A 279 0.34 17.44 0.88
N ALA A 280 0.26 17.89 -0.37
CA ALA A 280 0.00 19.28 -0.72
C ALA A 280 -1.47 19.67 -0.46
N VAL A 281 -2.43 18.77 -0.73
CA VAL A 281 -3.85 18.97 -0.40
C VAL A 281 -4.03 19.08 1.11
N THR A 282 -3.40 18.21 1.90
CA THR A 282 -3.44 18.27 3.38
C THR A 282 -2.83 19.56 3.92
N LYS A 283 -1.77 20.09 3.29
CA LYS A 283 -1.14 21.38 3.67
C LYS A 283 -1.95 22.62 3.27
N SER A 284 -2.87 22.50 2.30
CA SER A 284 -3.66 23.62 1.80
C SER A 284 -4.89 23.95 2.67
N GLY A 285 -5.01 23.35 3.86
CA GLY A 285 -6.09 23.65 4.81
C GLY A 285 -7.47 23.13 4.41
N ILE A 286 -7.57 22.33 3.36
CA ILE A 286 -8.79 21.60 3.02
C ILE A 286 -8.87 20.40 3.96
N SER A 287 -9.62 20.55 5.05
CA SER A 287 -9.90 19.49 6.02
C SER A 287 -10.78 18.41 5.38
N VAL A 288 -10.13 17.43 4.76
CA VAL A 288 -10.76 16.17 4.38
C VAL A 288 -10.97 15.36 5.66
N ASN A 289 -12.22 15.28 6.12
CA ASN A 289 -12.59 14.50 7.30
C ASN A 289 -12.27 13.02 7.06
N SER A 290 -11.11 12.58 7.56
CA SER A 290 -10.53 11.27 7.30
C SER A 290 -10.98 10.26 8.35
N ASN A 291 -12.29 10.10 8.54
CA ASN A 291 -12.84 9.06 9.44
C ASN A 291 -12.93 7.67 8.79
N THR A 292 -12.04 7.35 7.84
CA THR A 292 -11.92 5.98 7.27
C THR A 292 -10.49 5.60 6.90
N ILE A 293 -9.47 6.26 7.48
CA ILE A 293 -8.12 5.69 7.53
C ILE A 293 -8.05 4.91 8.85
N PRO A 294 -7.99 3.57 8.85
CA PRO A 294 -7.53 2.87 10.04
C PRO A 294 -6.04 3.17 10.19
N SER A 295 -5.73 4.23 10.94
CA SER A 295 -4.57 4.23 11.80
C SER A 295 -4.73 3.03 12.71
N SER A 296 -3.87 2.05 12.53
CA SER A 296 -3.60 1.05 13.55
C SER A 296 -3.07 1.79 14.78
N GLU A 297 -3.99 2.21 15.65
CA GLU A 297 -3.77 2.44 17.09
C GLU A 297 -5.12 2.71 17.78
N ASN A 298 -5.47 1.75 18.65
CA ASN A 298 -6.34 1.87 19.83
C ASN A 298 -7.88 1.82 19.67
N LEU A 299 -8.42 0.64 19.97
CA LEU A 299 -9.65 0.46 20.74
C LEU A 299 -9.35 0.78 22.21
N GLU A 300 -10.08 1.74 22.78
CA GLU A 300 -10.70 1.67 24.11
C GLU A 300 -11.56 2.94 24.26
N ASN A 301 -12.84 2.92 23.91
CA ASN A 301 -14.03 2.37 24.56
C ASN A 301 -14.90 3.49 25.15
N SER A 302 -16.04 3.65 24.49
CA SER A 302 -17.30 4.33 24.75
C SER A 302 -17.71 4.58 26.20
N SER A 303 -18.38 5.74 26.41
CA SER A 303 -19.68 5.96 27.10
C SER A 303 -19.73 7.45 27.55
N SER A 304 -20.79 8.26 27.46
CA SER A 304 -22.20 8.08 27.13
C SER A 304 -22.85 9.47 27.03
N GLN A 305 -23.94 9.56 26.25
CA GLN A 305 -25.14 10.38 26.45
C GLN A 305 -25.20 11.89 26.13
N THR A 306 -25.93 12.18 25.03
CA THR A 306 -27.19 12.96 24.94
C THR A 306 -27.31 14.34 25.59
N TYR A 307 -27.62 15.40 24.82
CA TYR A 307 -28.83 16.26 24.94
C TYR A 307 -28.92 17.30 23.80
N LYS A 308 -30.15 17.81 23.61
CA LYS A 308 -30.75 18.52 22.47
C LYS A 308 -30.54 20.06 22.44
N ASP A 309 -31.01 20.65 21.33
CA ASP A 309 -31.38 22.06 21.06
C ASP A 309 -30.23 23.07 20.98
N GLY A 310 -30.21 24.06 20.09
CA GLY A 310 -31.28 24.72 19.35
C GLY A 310 -31.06 26.23 19.49
N THR A 311 -30.57 26.86 18.41
CA THR A 311 -30.70 28.28 17.95
C THR A 311 -30.77 29.39 19.02
N THR A 312 -29.94 30.45 19.00
CA THR A 312 -30.15 31.65 18.17
C THR A 312 -28.98 32.64 18.32
N ALA A 313 -28.76 33.41 17.26
CA ALA A 313 -27.91 34.59 17.01
C ALA A 313 -27.46 35.43 18.23
N ILE A 314 -26.35 36.18 18.14
CA ILE A 314 -26.37 37.61 17.75
C ILE A 314 -24.96 38.11 17.35
N SER A 315 -25.03 39.08 16.44
CA SER A 315 -24.04 39.95 15.82
C SER A 315 -22.95 40.61 16.67
N ASN A 316 -21.85 40.89 15.96
CA ASN A 316 -20.85 41.96 16.13
C ASN A 316 -21.16 43.10 17.13
N ALA A 317 -20.26 43.27 18.11
CA ALA A 317 -19.70 44.58 18.51
C ALA A 317 -18.49 44.40 19.47
N ALA A 318 -17.36 44.99 19.09
CA ALA A 318 -16.19 45.49 19.84
C ALA A 318 -15.63 44.78 21.11
N GLN A 319 -14.28 44.80 21.19
CA GLN A 319 -13.39 44.78 22.38
C GLN A 319 -12.58 43.49 22.69
N ASN A 320 -11.33 43.77 23.07
CA ASN A 320 -10.42 43.03 23.97
C ASN A 320 -9.66 41.79 23.48
N THR A 321 -8.34 41.97 23.41
CA THR A 321 -7.28 40.96 23.38
C THR A 321 -7.48 39.92 24.47
N THR A 322 -8.01 38.76 24.12
CA THR A 322 -8.07 37.59 25.01
C THR A 322 -6.84 36.74 24.72
N SER A 323 -5.99 36.50 25.71
CA SER A 323 -4.86 35.58 25.58
C SER A 323 -5.37 34.14 25.40
N GLU A 324 -4.71 33.36 24.53
CA GLU A 324 -5.11 31.98 24.21
C GLU A 324 -4.99 31.01 25.41
N TYR A 325 -4.27 31.41 26.47
CA TYR A 325 -4.02 30.59 27.65
C TYR A 325 -4.27 31.37 28.95
N LYS A 326 -4.83 30.68 29.94
CA LYS A 326 -4.95 31.09 31.33
C LYS A 326 -3.61 30.92 32.04
N ASP A 327 -3.29 31.87 32.90
CA ASP A 327 -2.07 31.83 33.69
C ASP A 327 -2.14 30.74 34.76
N GLY A 328 -1.05 30.01 34.93
CA GLY A 328 -1.01 28.86 35.81
C GLY A 328 0.14 27.92 35.52
N THR A 329 0.29 26.88 36.35
CA THR A 329 1.23 25.80 36.12
C THR A 329 0.46 24.52 35.85
N TYR A 330 0.69 23.92 34.69
CA TYR A 330 -0.05 22.78 34.17
C TYR A 330 0.89 21.60 33.95
N THR A 331 0.45 20.41 34.34
CA THR A 331 1.26 19.19 34.15
C THR A 331 0.69 18.36 33.02
N GLY A 332 1.53 17.97 32.07
CA GLY A 332 1.14 17.13 30.94
C GLY A 332 2.07 15.93 30.77
N SER A 333 1.54 14.89 30.14
CA SER A 333 2.29 13.66 29.82
C SER A 333 2.23 13.34 28.34
N GLY A 334 3.32 12.78 27.83
CA GLY A 334 3.48 12.39 26.43
C GLY A 334 4.31 11.12 26.29
N THR A 335 4.13 10.43 25.17
CA THR A 335 4.76 9.14 24.90
C THR A 335 6.04 9.32 24.07
N GLY A 336 7.16 8.84 24.60
CA GLY A 336 8.50 8.88 24.00
C GLY A 336 8.91 7.59 23.31
N TYR A 337 10.21 7.28 23.28
CA TYR A 337 10.74 6.10 22.60
C TYR A 337 10.28 4.80 23.28
N ARG A 338 9.88 3.79 22.49
CA ARG A 338 9.40 2.47 22.96
C ARG A 338 8.26 2.52 23.99
N GLY A 339 7.40 3.55 23.91
CA GLY A 339 6.27 3.70 24.83
C GLY A 339 6.64 4.30 26.20
N GLY A 340 7.86 4.80 26.37
CA GLY A 340 8.28 5.42 27.63
C GLY A 340 7.54 6.73 27.90
N THR A 341 7.00 6.91 29.11
CA THR A 341 6.23 8.11 29.47
C THR A 341 7.16 9.26 29.89
N THR A 342 6.93 10.43 29.30
CA THR A 342 7.56 11.70 29.68
C THR A 342 6.53 12.63 30.30
N LYS A 343 6.81 13.15 31.50
CA LYS A 343 5.96 14.12 32.21
C LYS A 343 6.67 15.47 32.31
N VAL A 344 5.97 16.54 31.98
CA VAL A 344 6.48 17.92 32.03
C VAL A 344 5.52 18.83 32.79
N SER A 345 6.07 19.86 33.41
CA SER A 345 5.35 20.98 34.01
C SER A 345 5.55 22.22 33.15
N VAL A 346 4.47 22.88 32.74
CA VAL A 346 4.47 24.08 31.90
C VAL A 346 3.89 25.24 32.70
N THR A 347 4.63 26.33 32.79
CA THR A 347 4.17 27.57 33.43
C THR A 347 3.77 28.59 32.37
N VAL A 348 2.57 29.15 32.51
CA VAL A 348 2.02 30.21 31.67
C VAL A 348 1.90 31.48 32.51
N LEU A 349 2.43 32.59 32.00
CA LEU A 349 2.35 33.94 32.58
C LEU A 349 1.97 34.94 31.49
N ASP A 350 1.03 35.83 31.76
CA ASP A 350 0.47 36.80 30.82
C ASP A 350 0.02 36.16 29.49
N GLY A 351 -0.53 34.93 29.58
CA GLY A 351 -0.97 34.15 28.43
C GLY A 351 0.14 33.59 27.55
N LYS A 352 1.41 33.61 28.00
CA LYS A 352 2.58 33.09 27.29
C LYS A 352 3.26 31.98 28.09
N ILE A 353 3.81 31.01 27.38
CA ILE A 353 4.62 29.93 27.91
C ILE A 353 5.93 30.53 28.43
N SER A 354 6.10 30.57 29.75
CA SER A 354 7.28 31.16 30.42
C SER A 354 8.32 30.11 30.77
N ASN A 355 7.90 28.90 31.15
CA ASN A 355 8.82 27.85 31.59
C ASN A 355 8.28 26.45 31.30
N ILE A 356 9.17 25.49 31.05
CA ILE A 356 8.86 24.07 30.88
C ILE A 356 9.92 23.26 31.63
N LYS A 357 9.50 22.43 32.59
CA LYS A 357 10.38 21.58 33.40
C LYS A 357 10.01 20.11 33.26
N THR A 358 10.98 19.25 32.99
CA THR A 358 10.77 17.80 33.03
C THR A 358 10.57 17.33 34.48
N ILE A 359 9.47 16.62 34.74
CA ILE A 359 9.18 15.98 36.04
C ILE A 359 9.76 14.56 36.06
N SER A 360 9.49 13.78 35.00
CA SER A 360 10.01 12.43 34.85
C SER A 360 10.11 12.03 33.38
N ASN A 361 11.06 11.17 33.05
CA ASN A 361 11.21 10.58 31.72
C ASN A 361 11.64 9.12 31.83
N GLN A 362 11.18 8.30 30.89
CA GLN A 362 11.55 6.88 30.76
C GLN A 362 12.41 6.63 29.50
N ASP A 363 12.98 7.68 28.94
CA ASP A 363 13.78 7.63 27.73
C ASP A 363 15.26 7.35 27.98
N THR A 364 16.01 7.00 26.93
CA THR A 364 17.46 6.83 27.04
C THR A 364 18.12 8.18 27.40
N PRO A 365 18.83 8.29 28.55
CA PRO A 365 19.26 9.60 29.10
C PRO A 365 20.09 10.45 28.14
N LYS A 366 20.93 9.82 27.30
CA LYS A 366 21.81 10.52 26.33
C LYS A 366 21.02 11.26 25.26
N PHE A 367 19.92 10.67 24.77
CA PHE A 367 19.09 11.28 23.74
C PHE A 367 18.11 12.26 24.35
N TYR A 368 17.54 11.96 25.52
CA TYR A 368 16.59 12.84 26.20
C TYR A 368 17.21 14.19 26.56
N LYS A 369 18.41 14.23 27.15
CA LYS A 369 19.09 15.50 27.50
C LYS A 369 19.33 16.43 26.30
N ARG A 370 19.63 15.85 25.12
CA ARG A 370 19.82 16.61 23.88
C ARG A 370 18.52 17.27 23.43
N VAL A 371 17.42 16.52 23.54
CA VAL A 371 16.08 16.99 23.16
C VAL A 371 15.56 18.03 24.14
N GLU A 372 15.66 17.76 25.44
CA GLU A 372 15.23 18.67 26.51
C GLU A 372 15.82 20.08 26.33
N GLY A 373 17.14 20.19 26.11
CA GLY A 373 17.80 21.48 25.98
C GLY A 373 17.46 22.28 24.72
N THR A 374 16.98 21.62 23.66
CA THR A 374 16.78 22.26 22.33
C THR A 374 15.30 22.48 22.03
N ILE A 375 14.46 21.48 22.29
CA ILE A 375 13.02 21.52 22.01
C ILE A 375 12.30 22.46 22.97
N ILE A 376 12.61 22.43 24.27
CA ILE A 376 12.00 23.33 25.26
C ILE A 376 12.27 24.80 24.88
N LYS A 377 13.51 25.14 24.53
CA LYS A 377 13.88 26.48 24.08
C LYS A 377 13.11 26.90 22.82
N SER A 378 12.96 25.98 21.87
CA SER A 378 12.24 26.23 20.62
C SER A 378 10.74 26.46 20.87
N ILE A 379 10.13 25.71 21.79
CA ILE A 379 8.72 25.88 22.16
C ILE A 379 8.49 27.23 22.84
N ILE A 380 9.34 27.61 23.79
CA ILE A 380 9.24 28.91 24.49
C ILE A 380 9.47 30.06 23.49
N SER A 381 10.42 29.93 22.56
CA SER A 381 10.69 30.97 21.56
C SER A 381 9.58 31.12 20.53
N LYS A 382 8.97 30.03 20.07
CA LYS A 382 7.91 30.05 19.05
C LYS A 382 6.50 30.18 19.64
N GLN A 383 6.37 30.06 20.96
CA GLN A 383 5.09 29.99 21.68
C GLN A 383 4.14 28.95 21.06
N SER A 384 4.69 27.84 20.56
CA SER A 384 3.97 26.81 19.84
C SER A 384 4.56 25.44 20.11
N THR A 385 3.70 24.42 20.17
CA THR A 385 4.08 23.01 20.31
C THR A 385 4.53 22.39 18.98
N SER A 386 4.29 23.06 17.85
CA SER A 386 4.71 22.61 16.52
C SER A 386 6.14 23.09 16.20
N VAL A 387 7.13 22.37 16.73
CA VAL A 387 8.56 22.63 16.52
C VAL A 387 9.26 21.44 15.84
N ASP A 388 10.39 21.71 15.19
CA ASP A 388 11.12 20.68 14.44
C ASP A 388 11.75 19.64 15.37
N THR A 389 11.61 18.36 15.03
CA THR A 389 12.21 17.26 15.79
C THR A 389 13.71 17.13 15.52
N ILE A 390 14.48 16.63 16.49
CA ILE A 390 15.93 16.43 16.34
C ILE A 390 16.24 15.09 15.68
N SER A 391 17.07 15.11 14.63
CA SER A 391 17.56 13.90 13.96
C SER A 391 18.24 12.93 14.94
N GLY A 392 17.82 11.67 14.92
CA GLY A 392 18.31 10.62 15.83
C GLY A 392 17.64 10.62 17.22
N ALA A 393 16.71 11.53 17.49
CA ALA A 393 15.92 11.57 18.73
C ALA A 393 14.45 11.97 18.46
N THR A 394 13.89 11.49 17.35
CA THR A 394 12.56 11.87 16.85
C THR A 394 11.45 11.51 17.85
N TYR A 395 11.48 10.30 18.42
CA TYR A 395 10.47 9.84 19.37
C TYR A 395 10.52 10.59 20.70
N SER A 396 11.71 10.84 21.24
CA SER A 396 11.90 11.68 22.42
C SER A 396 11.44 13.13 22.19
N SER A 397 11.67 13.67 20.98
CA SER A 397 11.18 15.00 20.58
C SER A 397 9.65 15.06 20.58
N LYS A 398 8.99 14.06 19.97
CA LYS A 398 7.53 13.95 19.98
C LYS A 398 6.96 13.74 21.39
N GLY A 399 7.67 13.01 22.25
CA GLY A 399 7.27 12.81 23.65
C GLY A 399 7.20 14.13 24.44
N ILE A 400 8.21 15.00 24.31
CA ILE A 400 8.18 16.33 24.97
C ILE A 400 7.10 17.23 24.33
N MET A 401 7.00 17.27 23.00
CA MET A 401 6.01 18.09 22.31
C MET A 401 4.57 17.71 22.69
N SER A 402 4.26 16.41 22.77
CA SER A 402 2.95 15.91 23.18
C SER A 402 2.68 16.17 24.68
N ALA A 403 3.68 16.02 25.54
CA ALA A 403 3.53 16.32 26.96
C ALA A 403 3.23 17.81 27.20
N VAL A 404 3.87 18.72 26.45
CA VAL A 404 3.59 20.16 26.52
C VAL A 404 2.21 20.47 25.93
N ALA A 405 1.83 19.87 24.81
CA ALA A 405 0.51 20.06 24.23
C ALA A 405 -0.61 19.64 25.21
N ASN A 406 -0.43 18.51 25.88
CA ASN A 406 -1.35 18.01 26.90
C ASN A 406 -1.42 18.91 28.15
N ALA A 407 -0.33 19.58 28.51
CA ALA A 407 -0.36 20.59 29.56
C ALA A 407 -1.12 21.85 29.11
N LEU A 408 -0.89 22.32 27.88
CA LEU A 408 -1.52 23.53 27.35
C LEU A 408 -3.02 23.36 27.04
N THR A 409 -3.49 22.15 26.77
CA THR A 409 -4.94 21.89 26.67
C THR A 409 -5.68 22.15 27.99
N GLN A 410 -4.99 22.07 29.14
CA GLN A 410 -5.56 22.41 30.45
C GLN A 410 -5.51 23.92 30.73
N ALA A 411 -4.73 24.67 29.95
CA ALA A 411 -4.57 26.11 30.05
C ALA A 411 -5.54 26.90 29.15
N LYS A 412 -6.24 26.23 28.22
CA LYS A 412 -7.35 26.82 27.46
C LYS A 412 -8.61 26.86 28.35
#